data_AF-A0A9E1XZK4-F1
#
_entry.id   AF-A0A9E1XZK4-F1
#
_cell.length_a   1.000
_cell.length_b   1.000
_cell.length_c   1.000
_cell.angle_alpha   90.00
_cell.angle_beta   90.00
_cell.angle_gamma   90.00
#
_symmetry.space_group_name_H-M   'P 1'
#
loop_
_entity.id
_entity.type
_entity.pdbx_description
1 polymer ?
#
loop_
_entity_poly.entity_id
_entity_poly.type
_entity_poly.pdbx_seq_one_letter_code
_entity_poly.pdbx_strand_id
1 'polypeptide(L)'
;MATKKKLSPGTIARNKKAGFEYHFHEKFEAGLVLEGWEVKSIRAGRIQLTDTYIFFKRNEAFLLGANITPLHSASTHVVADAQRLRKL
;
A
#
# COMPACT_ATOMS: atom_id res chain seq x y z
N MET A 1 -5.68 -26.30 22.19
CA MET A 1 -5.72 -24.86 22.54
C MET A 1 -5.23 -24.07 21.32
N ALA A 2 -6.11 -23.35 20.63
CA ALA A 2 -5.71 -22.51 19.51
C ALA A 2 -4.97 -21.28 20.03
N THR A 3 -3.68 -21.17 19.71
CA THR A 3 -2.86 -20.02 20.07
C THR A 3 -3.36 -18.79 19.31
N LYS A 4 -3.96 -17.84 20.03
CA LYS A 4 -4.35 -16.54 19.46
C LYS A 4 -3.06 -15.83 18.99
N LYS A 5 -2.85 -15.79 17.68
CA LYS A 5 -1.78 -15.01 17.05
C LYS A 5 -2.02 -13.53 17.44
N LYS A 6 -1.09 -12.92 18.18
CA LYS A 6 -1.16 -11.50 18.55
C LYS A 6 -1.32 -10.69 17.26
N LEU A 7 -2.45 -10.01 17.11
CA LEU A 7 -2.66 -9.01 16.07
C LEU A 7 -1.86 -7.79 16.54
N SER A 8 -0.58 -7.72 16.18
CA SER A 8 0.21 -6.52 16.44
C SER A 8 -0.45 -5.36 15.70
N PRO A 9 -0.70 -4.22 16.36
CA PRO A 9 -1.00 -2.96 15.68
C PRO A 9 0.31 -2.44 15.08
N GLY A 10 0.93 -3.26 14.24
CA GLY A 10 2.24 -3.01 13.65
C GLY A 10 2.08 -2.13 12.42
N THR A 11 3.04 -1.23 12.21
CA THR A 11 3.23 -0.56 10.93
C THR A 11 3.23 -1.60 9.81
N ILE A 12 2.24 -1.54 8.92
CA ILE A 12 2.05 -2.57 7.89
C ILE A 12 3.15 -2.47 6.83
N ALA A 13 3.44 -1.25 6.38
CA ALA A 13 4.48 -0.96 5.41
C ALA A 13 5.09 0.41 5.73
N ARG A 14 6.40 0.54 5.51
CA ARG A 14 7.12 1.81 5.65
C ARG A 14 8.20 1.88 4.59
N ASN A 15 8.19 2.95 3.80
CA ASN A 15 9.29 3.22 2.88
C ASN A 15 10.50 3.75 3.67
N LYS A 16 11.45 2.86 3.98
CA LYS A 16 12.68 3.23 4.69
C LYS A 16 13.57 4.12 3.82
N LYS A 17 13.65 3.85 2.51
CA LYS A 17 14.48 4.58 1.53
C LYS A 17 14.13 6.07 1.51
N ALA A 18 12.83 6.41 1.55
CA ALA A 18 12.39 7.81 1.60
C ALA A 18 12.94 8.58 2.81
N GLY A 19 13.09 7.93 3.97
CA GLY A 19 13.66 8.57 5.16
C GLY A 19 15.18 8.70 5.16
N PHE A 20 15.88 8.01 4.24
CA PHE A 20 17.33 8.16 4.05
C PHE A 20 17.66 9.17 2.96
N GLU A 21 16.88 9.20 1.87
CA GLU A 21 17.14 10.05 0.71
C GLU A 21 16.56 11.46 0.82
N TYR A 22 15.48 11.64 1.58
CA TYR A 22 14.76 12.91 1.67
C TYR A 22 14.61 13.38 3.12
N HIS A 23 14.54 14.70 3.28
CA HIS A 23 14.17 15.32 4.55
C HIS A 23 12.69 15.70 4.54
N PHE A 24 11.94 15.26 5.55
CA PHE A 24 10.51 15.57 5.67
C PHE A 24 10.30 16.87 6.44
N HIS A 25 9.77 17.90 5.79
CA HIS A 25 9.37 19.15 6.45
C HIS A 25 8.03 19.01 7.17
N GLU A 26 7.04 18.46 6.47
CA GLU A 26 5.68 18.29 6.98
C GLU A 26 5.17 16.87 6.69
N LYS A 27 4.23 16.40 7.50
CA LYS A 27 3.61 15.08 7.37
C LYS A 27 2.10 15.26 7.28
N PHE A 28 1.52 14.63 6.28
CA PHE A 28 0.07 14.62 6.06
C PHE A 28 -0.45 13.20 6.19
N GLU A 29 -1.68 13.07 6.69
CA GLU A 29 -2.41 11.80 6.75
C GLU A 29 -3.49 11.80 5.67
N ALA A 30 -3.63 10.67 4.96
CA ALA A 30 -4.58 10.50 3.87
C ALA A 30 -5.16 9.08 3.86
N GLY A 31 -6.31 8.90 3.20
CA GLY A 31 -7.05 7.65 3.16
C GLY A 31 -6.96 6.99 1.80
N LEU A 32 -6.22 5.90 1.67
CA LEU A 32 -6.06 5.24 0.38
C LEU A 32 -7.26 4.36 0.01
N VAL A 33 -7.81 4.54 -1.18
CA VAL A 33 -8.88 3.68 -1.72
C VAL A 33 -8.29 2.37 -2.23
N LEU A 34 -8.62 1.27 -1.56
CA LEU A 34 -8.12 -0.08 -1.82
C LEU A 34 -9.25 -1.05 -2.21
N GLU A 35 -8.88 -2.04 -3.01
CA GLU A 35 -9.70 -3.20 -3.35
C GLU A 35 -9.48 -4.36 -2.38
N GLY A 36 -10.46 -5.27 -2.30
CA GLY A 36 -10.45 -6.36 -1.32
C GLY A 36 -9.23 -7.30 -1.42
N TRP A 37 -8.69 -7.54 -2.62
CA TRP A 37 -7.50 -8.38 -2.80
C TRP A 37 -6.21 -7.67 -2.35
N GLU A 38 -6.18 -6.35 -2.44
CA GLU A 38 -5.05 -5.51 -2.05
C GLU A 38 -4.93 -5.48 -0.53
N VAL A 39 -6.06 -5.34 0.17
CA VAL A 39 -6.12 -5.42 1.63
C VAL A 39 -5.55 -6.75 2.12
N LYS A 40 -5.87 -7.87 1.45
CA LYS A 40 -5.32 -9.19 1.79
C LYS A 40 -3.81 -9.26 1.53
N SER A 41 -3.35 -8.71 0.41
CA SER A 41 -1.93 -8.72 0.02
C SER A 41 -1.06 -7.85 0.94
N ILE A 42 -1.55 -6.65 1.28
CA ILE A 42 -0.93 -5.73 2.24
C ILE A 42 -0.85 -6.36 3.64
N ARG A 43 -1.92 -7.02 4.10
CA ARG A 43 -1.91 -7.75 5.38
C ARG A 43 -0.94 -8.93 5.40
N ALA A 44 -0.64 -9.51 4.23
CA ALA A 44 0.39 -10.52 4.06
C ALA A 44 1.82 -9.93 3.91
N GLY A 45 1.97 -8.60 4.00
CA GLY A 45 3.26 -7.91 3.88
C GLY A 45 3.78 -7.80 2.45
N ARG A 46 2.94 -8.07 1.43
CA ARG A 46 3.34 -8.04 0.00
C ARG A 46 3.06 -6.69 -0.63
N ILE A 47 3.76 -5.67 -0.16
CA ILE A 47 3.68 -4.31 -0.70
C ILE A 47 5.07 -3.70 -0.81
N GLN A 48 5.36 -3.13 -1.97
CA GLN A 48 6.58 -2.39 -2.22
C GLN A 48 6.22 -0.93 -2.52
N LEU A 49 6.77 -0.04 -1.69
CA LEU A 49 6.60 1.42 -1.81
C LEU A 49 7.87 2.11 -2.35
N THR A 50 8.71 1.39 -3.09
CA THR A 50 9.92 1.97 -3.69
C THR A 50 9.54 2.82 -4.89
N ASP A 51 10.18 4.00 -4.99
CA ASP A 51 9.99 4.98 -6.07
C ASP A 51 8.51 5.38 -6.29
N THR A 52 7.73 5.32 -5.20
CA THR A 52 6.34 5.75 -5.16
C THR A 52 6.26 7.26 -5.01
N TYR A 53 5.35 7.91 -5.72
CA TYR A 53 5.09 9.34 -5.58
C TYR A 53 3.60 9.67 -5.63
N ILE A 54 3.27 10.87 -5.18
CA ILE A 54 1.91 11.40 -5.23
C ILE A 54 1.79 12.31 -6.45
N PHE A 55 0.78 12.07 -7.26
CA PHE A 55 0.42 12.86 -8.42
C PHE A 55 -0.90 13.60 -8.15
N PHE A 56 -0.88 14.92 -8.30
CA PHE A 56 -2.07 15.75 -8.13
C PHE A 56 -2.68 16.08 -9.48
N LYS A 57 -3.97 15.79 -9.66
CA LYS A 57 -4.71 16.13 -10.87
C LYS A 57 -6.12 16.58 -10.50
N ARG A 58 -6.50 17.76 -11.00
CA ARG A 58 -7.87 18.31 -10.82
C ARG A 58 -8.34 18.30 -9.36
N ASN A 59 -7.49 18.77 -8.45
CA ASN A 59 -7.77 18.81 -7.00
C ASN A 59 -7.93 17.44 -6.32
N GLU A 60 -7.47 16.37 -6.98
CA GLU A 60 -7.43 15.02 -6.41
C GLU A 60 -5.98 14.54 -6.34
N ALA A 61 -5.67 13.79 -5.28
CA ALA A 61 -4.37 13.20 -5.06
C ALA A 61 -4.40 11.71 -5.40
N PHE A 62 -3.38 11.26 -6.13
CA PHE A 62 -3.25 9.88 -6.55
C PHE A 62 -1.87 9.34 -6.18
N LEU A 63 -1.83 8.12 -5.67
CA LEU A 63 -0.61 7.36 -5.42
C LEU A 63 -0.24 6.57 -6.68
N LEU A 64 0.99 6.75 -7.15
CA LEU A 64 1.53 6.13 -8.36
C LEU A 64 2.87 5.43 -8.04
N GLY A 65 3.13 4.29 -8.68
CA GLY A 65 4.35 3.51 -8.49
C GLY A 65 4.31 2.52 -7.32
N ALA A 66 3.21 2.47 -6.55
CA ALA A 66 3.05 1.52 -5.47
C ALA A 66 2.76 0.14 -6.06
N ASN A 67 3.63 -0.84 -5.78
CA ASN A 67 3.48 -2.19 -6.30
C ASN A 67 2.91 -3.10 -5.19
N ILE A 68 1.70 -3.61 -5.42
CA ILE A 68 1.04 -4.58 -4.53
C ILE A 68 0.99 -5.93 -5.24
N THR A 69 1.84 -6.85 -4.80
CA THR A 69 1.92 -8.17 -5.44
C THR A 69 0.69 -9.00 -5.05
N PRO A 70 -0.14 -9.42 -6.01
CA PRO A 70 -1.30 -10.24 -5.71
C PRO A 70 -0.90 -11.57 -5.08
N LEU A 71 -1.73 -12.05 -4.17
CA LEU A 71 -1.60 -13.40 -3.62
C LEU A 71 -1.98 -14.44 -4.68
N HIS A 72 -1.37 -15.63 -4.64
CA HIS A 72 -1.80 -16.76 -5.47
C HIS A 72 -3.23 -17.22 -5.15
N SER A 73 -3.76 -16.85 -3.98
CA SER A 73 -5.16 -17.06 -3.57
C SER A 73 -6.09 -15.92 -3.97
N ALA A 74 -5.60 -14.92 -4.72
CA ALA A 74 -6.46 -13.89 -5.28
C ALA A 74 -7.42 -14.53 -6.29
N SER A 75 -8.67 -14.06 -6.30
CA SER A 75 -9.73 -14.63 -7.13
C SER A 75 -9.35 -14.55 -8.61
N THR A 76 -9.45 -15.67 -9.32
CA THR A 76 -9.22 -15.76 -10.78
C THR A 76 -10.15 -14.84 -11.59
N HIS A 77 -11.26 -14.40 -10.98
CA HIS A 77 -12.26 -13.53 -11.60
C HIS A 77 -11.92 -12.03 -11.55
N VAL A 78 -10.87 -11.64 -10.82
CA VAL A 78 -10.44 -10.24 -10.69
C VAL A 78 -9.08 -10.08 -11.33
N VAL A 79 -8.98 -9.18 -12.30
CA VAL A 79 -7.69 -8.79 -12.89
C VAL A 79 -6.94 -7.94 -11.87
N ALA A 80 -5.99 -8.55 -11.16
CA ALA A 80 -5.22 -7.87 -10.14
C ALA A 80 -4.08 -7.06 -10.77
N ASP A 81 -4.35 -5.78 -11.05
CA ASP A 81 -3.32 -4.84 -11.46
C ASP A 81 -2.49 -4.37 -10.25
N ALA A 82 -1.24 -4.83 -10.19
CA ALA A 82 -0.32 -4.56 -9.10
C ALA A 82 0.09 -3.08 -9.00
N GLN A 83 0.09 -2.34 -10.12
CA GLN A 83 0.55 -0.94 -10.19
C GLN A 83 -0.60 0.05 -10.43
N ARG A 84 -1.84 -0.37 -10.17
CA ARG A 84 -3.04 0.46 -10.31
C ARG A 84 -2.85 1.82 -9.64
N LEU A 85 -3.29 2.88 -10.33
CA LEU A 85 -3.40 4.22 -9.77
C LEU A 85 -4.43 4.22 -8.62
N ARG A 86 -4.05 4.73 -7.46
CA ARG A 86 -4.90 4.73 -6.26
C ARG A 86 -5.21 6.14 -5.83
N LYS A 87 -6.48 6.45 -5.58
CA LYS A 87 -6.89 7.74 -5.03
C LYS A 87 -6.60 7.79 -3.51
N LEU A 88 -6.12 8.93 -3.05
CA LEU A 88 -5.81 9.27 -1.64
C LEU A 88 -6.95 10.04 -0.97
#